data_AF-A0A7R9WX10-F1
#
_entry.id   AF-A0A7R9WX10-F1
#
_cell.length_a   1.000
_cell.length_b   1.000
_cell.length_c   1.000
_cell.angle_alpha   90.00
_cell.angle_beta   90.00
_cell.angle_gamma   90.00
#
_symmetry.space_group_name_H-M   'P 1'
#
loop_
_entity.id
_entity.type
_entity.pdbx_description
1 polymer ?
#
loop_
_entity_poly.entity_id
_entity_poly.type
_entity_poly.pdbx_seq_one_letter_code
_entity_poly.pdbx_strand_id
1 'polypeptide(L)'
;GIDGWGVGPVLYGSVAEWIVQYRKGLRKFTNFERLLLQDPTGMIFQYVYVGDTGELDQEAGEAMLREYPEVVKAVFLHVVSDIRDPPPDIPAPKMINGRPLVFFKTYVGAAVDAVQLGFMSVDGLQSVMDAAVLKLQDVPKTSDKWDDITIDMARAEVILQES
;
A
#
# COMPACT_ATOMS: atom_id res chain seq x y z
N GLY A 1 18.63 7.51 -1.72
CA GLY A 1 17.30 7.96 -2.14
C GLY A 1 17.44 8.67 -3.47
N ILE A 2 16.40 8.65 -4.30
CA ILE A 2 16.37 9.40 -5.56
C ILE A 2 16.20 10.87 -5.22
N ASP A 3 16.97 11.81 -5.77
CA ASP A 3 16.78 13.23 -5.45
C ASP A 3 15.42 13.75 -5.92
N GLY A 4 14.77 14.58 -5.10
CA GLY A 4 13.48 15.21 -5.42
C GLY A 4 12.24 14.31 -5.33
N TRP A 5 12.36 13.10 -4.78
CA TRP A 5 11.27 12.11 -4.73
C TRP A 5 10.12 12.41 -3.74
N GLY A 6 10.27 13.43 -2.88
CA GLY A 6 9.31 13.75 -1.82
C GLY A 6 8.84 15.19 -1.88
N VAL A 7 7.62 15.43 -1.40
CA VAL A 7 7.05 16.77 -1.24
C VAL A 7 7.23 17.22 0.19
N GLY A 8 7.93 18.34 0.40
CA GLY A 8 8.05 18.97 1.72
C GLY A 8 9.00 18.25 2.71
N PRO A 9 8.96 18.63 4.00
CA PRO A 9 9.82 18.07 5.03
C PRO A 9 9.44 16.63 5.38
N VAL A 10 10.42 15.79 5.72
CA VAL A 10 10.16 14.42 6.19
C VAL A 10 9.49 14.45 7.57
N LEU A 11 8.25 13.95 7.65
CA LEU A 11 7.48 13.86 8.90
C LEU A 11 7.74 12.54 9.62
N TYR A 12 8.67 12.55 10.57
CA TYR A 12 9.01 11.38 11.39
C TYR A 12 8.02 11.12 12.53
N GLY A 13 8.07 9.89 13.06
CA GLY A 13 7.57 9.61 14.40
C GLY A 13 8.48 10.22 15.49
N SER A 14 7.99 10.26 16.72
CA SER A 14 8.74 10.70 17.91
C SER A 14 9.31 9.51 18.68
N VAL A 15 10.35 9.75 19.50
CA VAL A 15 10.94 8.76 20.42
C VAL A 15 9.90 8.16 21.37
N ALA A 16 8.86 8.91 21.73
CA ALA A 16 7.76 8.42 22.55
C ALA A 16 6.99 7.27 21.86
N GLU A 17 6.96 7.21 20.53
CA GLU A 17 6.25 6.18 19.76
C GLU A 17 7.06 4.89 19.58
N TRP A 18 8.36 4.91 19.91
CA TRP A 18 9.16 3.68 20.07
C TRP A 18 8.81 2.95 21.36
N ILE A 19 8.40 3.69 22.39
CA ILE A 19 8.04 3.19 23.72
C ILE A 19 6.52 2.94 23.83
N VAL A 20 5.70 3.74 23.12
CA VAL A 20 4.24 3.70 23.18
C VAL A 20 3.65 3.44 21.79
N GLN A 21 3.60 2.15 21.45
CA GLN A 21 3.23 1.66 20.12
C GLN A 21 1.77 1.97 19.73
N TYR A 22 0.85 2.07 20.70
CA TYR A 22 -0.60 2.28 20.45
C TYR A 22 -0.96 3.64 19.82
N ARG A 23 -0.02 4.58 19.73
CA ARG A 23 -0.26 5.92 19.14
C ARG A 23 0.26 6.07 17.71
N LYS A 24 0.88 5.04 17.14
CA LYS A 24 1.47 5.10 15.79
C LYS A 24 0.44 5.41 14.71
N GLY A 25 -0.72 4.75 14.75
CA GLY A 25 -1.82 5.01 13.81
C GLY A 25 -2.31 6.46 13.86
N LEU A 26 -2.59 6.97 15.06
CA LEU A 26 -3.00 8.37 15.26
C LEU A 26 -1.93 9.35 14.77
N ARG A 27 -0.64 9.09 15.02
CA ARG A 27 0.44 9.95 14.53
C ARG A 27 0.47 10.01 13.01
N LYS A 28 0.31 8.87 12.32
CA LYS A 28 0.28 8.80 10.85
C LYS A 28 -0.89 9.61 10.29
N PHE A 29 -2.06 9.49 10.91
CA PHE A 29 -3.22 10.32 10.60
C PHE A 29 -2.94 11.83 10.81
N THR A 30 -2.43 12.23 11.97
CA THR A 30 -2.09 13.65 12.23
C THR A 30 -0.98 14.18 11.30
N ASN A 31 -0.03 13.33 10.90
CA ASN A 31 0.99 13.71 9.91
C ASN A 31 0.37 13.93 8.53
N PHE A 32 -0.62 13.13 8.14
CA PHE A 32 -1.39 13.36 6.93
C PHE A 32 -2.16 14.70 6.98
N GLU A 33 -2.80 15.03 8.10
CA GLU A 33 -3.45 16.35 8.26
C GLU A 33 -2.45 17.51 8.10
N ARG A 34 -1.24 17.36 8.65
CA ARG A 34 -0.17 18.35 8.46
C ARG A 34 0.28 18.45 7.01
N LEU A 35 0.32 17.33 6.28
CA LEU A 35 0.65 17.31 4.86
C LEU A 35 -0.43 18.07 4.06
N LEU A 36 -1.71 17.88 4.37
CA LEU A 36 -2.80 18.62 3.72
C LEU A 36 -2.67 20.14 3.91
N LEU A 37 -2.22 20.59 5.10
CA LEU A 37 -1.99 22.00 5.39
C LEU A 37 -0.76 22.59 4.69
N GLN A 38 0.14 21.75 4.18
CA GLN A 38 1.38 22.16 3.54
C GLN A 38 1.28 22.30 2.03
N ASP A 39 0.08 22.17 1.43
CA ASP A 39 -0.11 22.34 -0.02
C ASP A 39 0.34 23.74 -0.48
N PRO A 40 1.50 23.86 -1.16
CA PRO A 40 2.04 25.14 -1.59
C PRO A 40 1.43 25.61 -2.92
N THR A 41 0.60 24.79 -3.56
CA THR A 41 0.17 24.98 -4.96
C THR A 41 -1.29 25.41 -5.11
N GLY A 42 -2.10 25.28 -4.06
CA GLY A 42 -3.54 25.53 -4.10
C GLY A 42 -4.33 24.47 -4.88
N MET A 43 -3.69 23.33 -5.18
CA MET A 43 -4.31 22.19 -5.84
C MET A 43 -4.61 21.11 -4.81
N ILE A 44 -5.89 20.76 -4.67
CA ILE A 44 -6.30 19.63 -3.83
C ILE A 44 -5.72 18.34 -4.41
N PHE A 45 -4.66 17.83 -3.78
CA PHE A 45 -4.07 16.54 -4.13
C PHE A 45 -5.03 15.39 -3.82
N GLN A 46 -4.94 14.34 -4.64
CA GLN A 46 -5.60 13.07 -4.39
C GLN A 46 -4.54 12.06 -3.93
N TYR A 47 -4.85 11.30 -2.89
CA TYR A 47 -3.91 10.43 -2.22
C TYR A 47 -4.34 8.97 -2.29
N VAL A 48 -3.35 8.10 -2.46
CA VAL A 48 -3.46 6.67 -2.18
C VAL A 48 -2.54 6.37 -1.00
N TYR A 49 -3.08 5.78 0.05
CA TYR A 49 -2.30 5.43 1.24
C TYR A 49 -1.83 3.98 1.12
N VAL A 50 -0.54 3.73 1.36
CA VAL A 50 0.05 2.39 1.35
C VAL A 50 0.74 2.15 2.70
N GLY A 51 0.41 1.05 3.36
CA GLY A 51 0.97 0.69 4.67
C GLY A 51 0.93 -0.82 4.92
N ASP A 52 1.04 -1.24 6.18
CA ASP A 52 1.01 -2.65 6.57
C ASP A 52 0.14 -2.96 7.80
N THR A 53 -0.24 -4.22 7.97
CA THR A 53 -1.11 -4.64 9.09
C THR A 53 -0.39 -4.71 10.45
N GLY A 54 0.94 -4.64 10.50
CA GLY A 54 1.73 -4.79 11.73
C GLY A 54 1.98 -3.48 12.48
N GLU A 55 1.95 -2.34 11.80
CA GLU A 55 2.39 -1.05 12.33
C GLU A 55 1.23 -0.05 12.57
N LEU A 56 0.01 -0.56 12.81
CA LEU A 56 -1.22 0.23 12.98
C LEU A 56 -1.57 1.12 11.77
N ASP A 57 -1.10 0.78 10.57
CA ASP A 57 -1.50 1.52 9.36
C ASP A 57 -2.96 1.31 9.01
N GLN A 58 -3.55 0.19 9.41
CA GLN A 58 -4.97 -0.05 9.20
C GLN A 58 -5.82 1.01 9.91
N GLU A 59 -5.56 1.27 11.19
CA GLU A 59 -6.33 2.29 11.94
C GLU A 59 -6.17 3.68 11.32
N ALA A 60 -4.94 4.02 10.89
CA ALA A 60 -4.66 5.28 10.22
C ALA A 60 -5.38 5.39 8.87
N GLY A 61 -5.28 4.37 8.02
CA GLY A 61 -5.90 4.31 6.70
C GLY A 61 -7.43 4.34 6.79
N GLU A 62 -8.02 3.58 7.71
CA GLU A 62 -9.46 3.62 7.95
C GLU A 62 -9.93 4.99 8.43
N ALA A 63 -9.18 5.65 9.31
CA ALA A 63 -9.47 7.02 9.75
C ALA A 63 -9.36 8.01 8.59
N MET A 64 -8.33 7.91 7.75
CA MET A 64 -8.18 8.75 6.55
C MET A 64 -9.36 8.59 5.58
N LEU A 65 -9.83 7.36 5.33
CA LEU A 65 -11.01 7.11 4.49
C LEU A 65 -12.32 7.62 5.12
N ARG A 66 -12.43 7.58 6.46
CA ARG A 66 -13.60 8.08 7.18
C ARG A 66 -13.69 9.60 7.16
N GLU A 67 -12.60 10.27 7.51
CA GLU A 67 -12.57 11.72 7.74
C GLU A 67 -12.27 12.52 6.47
N TYR A 68 -11.52 11.96 5.51
CA TYR A 68 -11.06 12.65 4.29
C TYR A 68 -11.33 11.86 2.98
N PRO A 69 -12.55 11.31 2.74
CA PRO A 69 -12.87 10.50 1.56
C PRO A 69 -12.82 11.28 0.24
N GLU A 70 -12.86 12.61 0.29
CA GLU A 70 -12.77 13.49 -0.87
C GLU A 70 -11.35 13.56 -1.44
N VAL A 71 -10.32 13.42 -0.59
CA VAL A 71 -8.91 13.46 -1.02
C VAL A 71 -8.24 12.09 -1.00
N VAL A 72 -8.56 11.20 -0.05
CA VAL A 72 -7.99 9.84 -0.02
C VAL A 72 -8.86 8.90 -0.85
N LYS A 73 -8.29 8.40 -1.94
CA LYS A 73 -9.00 7.61 -2.96
C LYS A 73 -8.97 6.11 -2.71
N ALA A 74 -7.93 5.62 -2.05
CA ALA A 74 -7.78 4.21 -1.70
C ALA A 74 -6.74 4.02 -0.59
N VAL A 75 -6.86 2.89 0.11
CA VAL A 75 -5.88 2.39 1.07
C VAL A 75 -5.46 0.99 0.63
N PHE A 76 -4.15 0.73 0.58
CA PHE A 76 -3.57 -0.59 0.33
C PHE A 76 -2.74 -1.01 1.55
N LEU A 77 -3.03 -2.17 2.12
CA LEU A 77 -2.34 -2.68 3.31
C LEU A 77 -1.67 -4.02 3.01
N HIS A 78 -0.35 -4.03 3.15
CA HIS A 78 0.44 -5.24 3.07
C HIS A 78 0.18 -6.10 4.32
N VAL A 79 -0.28 -7.33 4.11
CA VAL A 79 -0.52 -8.27 5.21
C VAL A 79 0.82 -8.84 5.65
N VAL A 80 1.31 -8.34 6.78
CA VAL A 80 2.52 -8.85 7.43
C VAL A 80 2.10 -9.87 8.48
N SER A 81 2.62 -11.08 8.37
CA SER A 81 2.43 -12.14 9.36
C SER A 81 3.75 -12.85 9.62
N ASP A 82 4.07 -13.01 10.90
CA ASP A 82 5.17 -13.85 11.37
C ASP A 82 4.80 -15.34 11.39
N ILE A 83 3.50 -15.64 11.37
CA ILE A 83 2.96 -17.01 11.34
C ILE A 83 2.70 -17.39 9.89
N ARG A 84 3.43 -18.41 9.43
CA ARG A 84 3.34 -18.95 8.06
C ARG A 84 2.54 -20.25 7.96
N ASP A 85 2.29 -20.91 9.09
CA ASP A 85 1.48 -22.11 9.17
C ASP A 85 0.48 -22.02 10.33
N PRO A 86 -0.83 -21.86 10.06
CA PRO A 86 -1.42 -21.75 8.72
C PRO A 86 -1.00 -20.44 8.02
N PRO A 87 -1.07 -20.37 6.67
CA PRO A 87 -0.87 -19.13 5.94
C PRO A 87 -1.76 -18.02 6.50
N PRO A 88 -1.27 -16.76 6.55
CA PRO A 88 -2.08 -15.67 7.07
C PRO A 88 -3.33 -15.50 6.21
N ASP A 89 -4.48 -15.45 6.89
CA ASP A 89 -5.75 -15.15 6.25
C ASP A 89 -5.70 -13.69 5.77
N ILE A 90 -5.71 -13.48 4.45
CA ILE A 90 -5.72 -12.15 3.85
C ILE A 90 -7.16 -11.64 3.99
N PRO A 91 -7.40 -10.56 4.75
CA PRO A 91 -8.75 -10.08 4.94
C PRO A 91 -9.38 -9.65 3.61
N ALA A 92 -10.68 -9.90 3.46
CA ALA A 92 -11.41 -9.42 2.29
C ALA A 92 -11.32 -7.88 2.16
N PRO A 93 -11.24 -7.34 0.94
CA PRO A 93 -11.31 -5.90 0.70
C PRO A 93 -12.58 -5.29 1.31
N LYS A 94 -12.49 -4.02 1.73
CA LYS A 94 -13.58 -3.28 2.37
C LYS A 94 -13.83 -1.96 1.63
N MET A 95 -15.05 -1.45 1.76
CA MET A 95 -15.40 -0.11 1.30
C MET A 95 -15.73 0.76 2.51
N ILE A 96 -15.06 1.91 2.62
CA ILE A 96 -15.31 2.91 3.66
C ILE A 96 -15.64 4.22 2.96
N ASN A 97 -16.85 4.75 3.19
CA ASN A 97 -17.34 5.96 2.50
C ASN A 97 -17.18 5.91 0.97
N GLY A 98 -17.40 4.74 0.37
CA GLY A 98 -17.26 4.55 -1.08
C GLY A 98 -15.83 4.50 -1.60
N ARG A 99 -14.82 4.40 -0.71
CA ARG A 99 -13.41 4.22 -1.06
C ARG A 99 -12.90 2.83 -0.69
N PRO A 100 -12.09 2.19 -1.55
CA PRO A 100 -11.55 0.86 -1.30
C PRO A 100 -10.43 0.87 -0.26
N LEU A 101 -10.47 -0.11 0.62
CA LEU A 101 -9.39 -0.56 1.47
C LEU A 101 -9.07 -2.00 1.06
N VAL A 102 -7.88 -2.20 0.50
CA VAL A 102 -7.43 -3.46 -0.11
C VAL A 102 -6.29 -4.03 0.71
N PHE A 103 -6.36 -5.33 1.00
CA PHE A 103 -5.26 -6.07 1.62
C PHE A 103 -4.52 -6.87 0.55
N PHE A 104 -3.20 -6.88 0.61
CA PHE A 104 -2.38 -7.59 -0.36
C PHE A 104 -1.20 -8.29 0.30
N LYS A 105 -0.68 -9.33 -0.35
CA LYS A 105 0.52 -10.07 0.09
C LYS A 105 1.74 -9.78 -0.78
N THR A 106 1.54 -9.58 -2.08
CA THR A 106 2.62 -9.22 -2.99
C THR A 106 2.38 -7.86 -3.62
N TYR A 107 3.46 -7.14 -3.93
CA TYR A 107 3.35 -5.87 -4.64
C TYR A 107 2.80 -6.03 -6.07
N VAL A 108 2.92 -7.22 -6.68
CA VAL A 108 2.26 -7.53 -7.95
C VAL A 108 0.74 -7.56 -7.74
N GLY A 109 0.25 -8.22 -6.69
CA GLY A 109 -1.16 -8.23 -6.33
C GLY A 109 -1.70 -6.82 -6.06
N ALA A 110 -0.96 -5.99 -5.33
CA ALA A 110 -1.32 -4.58 -5.11
C ALA A 110 -1.40 -3.79 -6.42
N ALA A 111 -0.47 -4.02 -7.35
CA ALA A 111 -0.45 -3.35 -8.65
C ALA A 111 -1.62 -3.79 -9.54
N VAL A 112 -1.97 -5.09 -9.53
CA VAL A 112 -3.16 -5.63 -10.20
C VAL A 112 -4.42 -4.90 -9.72
N ASP A 113 -4.61 -4.84 -8.40
CA ASP A 113 -5.78 -4.18 -7.82
C ASP A 113 -5.77 -2.66 -8.12
N ALA A 114 -4.58 -2.03 -8.13
CA ALA A 114 -4.43 -0.62 -8.50
C ALA A 114 -4.79 -0.34 -9.96
N VAL A 115 -4.44 -1.21 -10.92
CA VAL A 115 -4.86 -1.07 -12.32
C VAL A 115 -6.37 -1.22 -12.45
N GLN A 116 -6.96 -2.24 -11.81
CA GLN A 116 -8.40 -2.49 -11.86
C GLN A 116 -9.22 -1.32 -11.27
N LEU A 117 -8.67 -0.65 -10.25
CA LEU A 117 -9.28 0.53 -9.63
C LEU A 117 -8.96 1.84 -10.36
N GLY A 118 -8.16 1.81 -11.42
CA GLY A 118 -7.80 2.99 -12.23
C GLY A 118 -6.74 3.90 -11.60
N PHE A 119 -5.97 3.41 -10.62
CA PHE A 119 -4.88 4.16 -9.95
C PHE A 119 -3.51 3.94 -10.59
N MET A 120 -3.38 2.96 -11.49
CA MET A 120 -2.13 2.60 -12.15
C MET A 120 -2.39 2.25 -13.61
N SER A 121 -1.43 2.57 -14.50
CA SER A 121 -1.45 2.11 -15.89
C SER A 121 -0.95 0.67 -16.02
N VAL A 122 -1.28 0.04 -17.14
CA VAL A 122 -0.81 -1.29 -17.51
C VAL A 122 0.73 -1.34 -17.59
N ASP A 123 1.37 -0.29 -18.11
CA ASP A 123 2.84 -0.15 -18.11
C ASP A 123 3.44 -0.12 -16.70
N GLY A 124 2.72 0.52 -15.75
CA GLY A 124 3.09 0.56 -14.34
C GLY A 124 3.06 -0.84 -13.72
N LEU A 125 2.03 -1.63 -14.04
CA LEU A 125 1.92 -3.03 -13.62
C LEU A 125 3.09 -3.87 -14.16
N GLN A 126 3.40 -3.76 -15.45
CA GLN A 126 4.56 -4.46 -16.05
C GLN A 126 5.86 -4.11 -15.33
N SER A 127 6.08 -2.82 -15.03
CA SER A 127 7.26 -2.35 -14.30
C SER A 127 7.37 -2.98 -12.90
N VAL A 128 6.24 -3.16 -12.20
CA VAL A 128 6.20 -3.82 -10.88
C VAL A 128 6.49 -5.31 -11.01
N MET A 129 5.93 -5.99 -12.03
CA MET A 129 6.21 -7.40 -12.30
C MET A 129 7.69 -7.65 -12.53
N ASP A 130 8.32 -6.86 -13.42
CA ASP A 130 9.74 -6.99 -13.73
C ASP A 130 10.62 -6.76 -12.50
N ALA A 131 10.33 -5.72 -11.72
CA ALA A 131 11.04 -5.41 -10.48
C ALA A 131 10.90 -6.52 -9.43
N ALA A 132 9.72 -7.14 -9.32
CA ALA A 132 9.46 -8.21 -8.38
C ALA A 132 10.19 -9.51 -8.77
N VAL A 133 10.20 -9.86 -10.07
CA VAL A 133 10.97 -10.99 -10.61
C VAL A 133 12.46 -10.78 -10.39
N LEU A 134 12.98 -9.59 -10.72
CA LEU A 134 14.39 -9.23 -10.52
C LEU A 134 14.79 -9.36 -9.04
N LYS A 135 13.93 -8.91 -8.11
CA LYS A 135 14.19 -9.00 -6.68
C LYS A 135 14.23 -10.43 -6.15
N LEU A 136 13.59 -11.38 -6.84
CA LEU A 136 13.60 -12.79 -6.49
C LEU A 136 14.63 -13.61 -7.28
N GLN A 137 15.44 -13.02 -8.15
CA GLN A 137 16.37 -13.74 -9.04
C GLN A 137 17.29 -14.73 -8.31
N ASP A 138 17.73 -14.38 -7.09
CA ASP A 138 18.65 -15.19 -6.27
C ASP A 138 17.91 -16.04 -5.22
N VAL A 139 16.58 -15.99 -5.19
CA VAL A 139 15.74 -16.78 -4.29
C VAL A 139 15.42 -18.13 -4.94
N PRO A 140 15.69 -19.28 -4.27
CA PRO A 140 15.35 -20.58 -4.81
C PRO A 140 13.89 -20.69 -5.22
N LYS A 141 13.61 -21.26 -6.40
CA LYS A 141 12.25 -21.42 -6.95
C LYS A 141 11.31 -22.26 -6.07
N THR A 142 11.86 -23.03 -5.13
CA THR A 142 11.11 -23.80 -4.13
C THR A 142 10.69 -22.97 -2.92
N SER A 143 11.01 -21.67 -2.87
CA SER A 143 10.56 -20.77 -1.80
C SER A 143 9.08 -20.41 -1.97
N ASP A 144 8.37 -20.38 -0.85
CA ASP A 144 7.01 -19.82 -0.69
C ASP A 144 6.79 -18.46 -1.38
N LYS A 145 7.81 -17.59 -1.42
CA LYS A 145 7.78 -16.31 -2.14
C LYS A 145 7.44 -16.45 -3.62
N TRP A 146 7.88 -17.53 -4.26
CA TRP A 146 7.56 -17.82 -5.65
C TRP A 146 6.12 -18.32 -5.80
N ASP A 147 5.60 -19.06 -4.82
CA ASP A 147 4.20 -19.51 -4.84
C ASP A 147 3.25 -18.31 -4.76
N ASP A 148 3.52 -17.39 -3.82
CA ASP A 148 2.72 -16.18 -3.61
C ASP A 148 2.72 -15.28 -4.85
N ILE A 149 3.90 -15.01 -5.42
CA ILE A 149 4.00 -14.13 -6.58
C ILE A 149 3.41 -14.79 -7.83
N THR A 150 3.49 -16.11 -7.99
CA THR A 150 3.00 -16.80 -9.20
C THR A 150 1.48 -16.61 -9.36
N ILE A 151 0.73 -16.65 -8.26
CA ILE A 151 -0.72 -16.41 -8.28
C ILE A 151 -1.02 -14.99 -8.78
N ASP A 152 -0.33 -13.98 -8.24
CA ASP A 152 -0.55 -12.59 -8.63
C ASP A 152 -0.01 -12.26 -10.03
N MET A 153 1.06 -12.93 -10.48
CA MET A 153 1.57 -12.82 -11.86
C MET A 153 0.55 -13.35 -12.86
N ALA A 154 -0.09 -14.49 -12.58
CA ALA A 154 -1.14 -15.03 -13.44
C ALA A 154 -2.34 -14.06 -13.54
N ARG A 155 -2.73 -13.41 -12.42
CA ARG A 155 -3.76 -12.37 -12.43
C ARG A 155 -3.34 -11.16 -13.27
N ALA A 156 -2.08 -10.75 -13.16
CA ALA A 156 -1.54 -9.63 -13.94
C ALA A 156 -1.53 -9.93 -15.45
N GLU A 157 -1.11 -11.13 -15.85
CA GLU A 157 -1.09 -11.55 -17.25
C GLU A 157 -2.46 -11.48 -17.92
N VAL A 158 -3.55 -11.81 -17.20
CA VAL A 158 -4.91 -11.65 -17.72
C VAL A 158 -5.20 -10.19 -18.07
N ILE A 159 -4.85 -9.25 -17.18
CA ILE A 159 -5.04 -7.81 -17.42
C ILE A 159 -4.22 -7.34 -18.64
N LEU A 160 -2.97 -7.81 -18.75
CA LEU A 160 -2.09 -7.45 -19.87
C LEU A 160 -2.62 -7.96 -21.22
N GLN A 161 -3.33 -9.09 -21.24
CA GLN A 161 -3.92 -9.66 -22.47
C GLN A 161 -5.22 -8.98 -22.90
N GLU A 162 -5.94 -8.36 -21.95
CA GLU A 162 -7.20 -7.66 -22.20
C GLU A 162 -7.04 -6.17 -22.56
N SER A 163 -5.81 -5.63 -22.41
CA SER A 163 -5.46 -4.22 -22.64
C SER A 163 -4.98 -3.96 -24.07
#